data_AF-A0A165HE06-F1
#
_entry.id   AF-A0A165HE06-F1
#
_cell.length_a   1.000
_cell.length_b   1.000
_cell.length_c   1.000
_cell.angle_alpha   90.00
_cell.angle_beta   90.00
_cell.angle_gamma   90.00
#
_symmetry.space_group_name_H-M   'P 1'
#
loop_
_entity.id
_entity.type
_entity.pdbx_description
1 polymer ?
#
loop_
_entity_poly.entity_id
_entity_poly.type
_entity_poly.pdbx_seq_one_letter_code
_entity_poly.pdbx_strand_id
1 'polypeptide(L)'
;MPTRDFSEFDLINERYARRWGSQIIIYGRPCSSLSYEACKDYATRLHRSVDQARSRHISISGWKARTESKELITLKLIAAQLDEALRLWKDIIIVKKNRASCVPNYSPDIRDVQICDALDSLSMLEKTVEAIGIPHHERLFIDQYRDDGTECECRQCAPSADEIRQLWFTAQIAHAEVAQKTPALFERVFSELRRLATTL
;
A
#
# COMPACT_ATOMS: atom_id res chain seq x y z
N MET A 1 -1.05 -21.64 -12.57
CA MET A 1 -1.01 -21.00 -11.23
C MET A 1 -2.39 -21.14 -10.61
N PRO A 2 -2.55 -21.50 -9.32
CA PRO A 2 -3.86 -21.52 -8.70
C PRO A 2 -4.42 -20.09 -8.73
N THR A 3 -5.59 -19.92 -9.35
CA THR A 3 -6.36 -18.69 -9.33
C THR A 3 -6.50 -18.26 -7.87
N ARG A 4 -5.82 -17.19 -7.45
CA ARG A 4 -6.04 -16.62 -6.11
C ARG A 4 -7.52 -16.27 -6.03
N ASP A 5 -8.23 -16.93 -5.12
CA ASP A 5 -9.63 -16.66 -4.89
C ASP A 5 -9.77 -15.32 -4.16
N PHE A 6 -10.34 -14.34 -4.86
CA PHE A 6 -10.63 -13.00 -4.33
C PHE A 6 -12.05 -12.89 -3.77
N SER A 7 -12.79 -13.99 -3.67
CA SER A 7 -14.15 -14.03 -3.12
C SER A 7 -14.24 -13.40 -1.73
N GLU A 8 -13.19 -13.48 -0.93
CA GLU A 8 -13.10 -12.94 0.43
C GLU A 8 -12.48 -11.53 0.49
N PHE A 9 -12.36 -10.81 -0.63
CA PHE A 9 -11.70 -9.51 -0.69
C PHE A 9 -12.67 -8.39 -1.08
N ASP A 10 -12.58 -7.27 -0.36
CA ASP A 10 -13.11 -5.99 -0.78
C ASP A 10 -12.12 -5.38 -1.79
N LEU A 11 -12.44 -5.42 -3.09
CA LEU A 11 -11.66 -4.73 -4.12
C LEU A 11 -12.03 -3.25 -4.12
N ILE A 12 -11.02 -2.38 -4.15
CA ILE A 12 -11.21 -0.93 -4.15
C ILE A 12 -10.85 -0.35 -5.49
N ASN A 13 -9.67 -0.69 -5.99
CA ASN A 13 -9.23 -0.34 -7.32
C ASN A 13 -8.39 -1.49 -7.92
N GLU A 14 -7.77 -1.23 -9.06
CA GLU A 14 -7.00 -2.21 -9.83
C GLU A 14 -5.70 -2.69 -9.15
N ARG A 15 -5.31 -2.03 -8.05
CA ARG A 15 -4.05 -2.26 -7.32
C ARG A 15 -4.23 -2.55 -5.84
N TYR A 16 -5.39 -2.33 -5.25
CA TYR A 16 -5.65 -2.51 -3.82
C TYR A 16 -6.90 -3.36 -3.58
N ALA A 17 -6.74 -4.41 -2.77
CA ALA A 17 -7.83 -5.19 -2.24
C ALA A 17 -7.57 -5.53 -0.76
N ARG A 18 -8.61 -5.57 0.07
CA ARG A 18 -8.50 -5.91 1.49
C ARG A 18 -9.34 -7.15 1.82
N ARG A 19 -8.74 -8.15 2.47
CA ARG A 19 -9.47 -9.37 2.88
C ARG A 19 -10.52 -9.05 3.94
N TRP A 20 -11.61 -9.80 3.96
CA TRP A 20 -12.55 -9.83 5.08
C TRP A 20 -11.82 -10.22 6.37
N GLY A 21 -12.15 -9.55 7.48
CA GLY A 21 -11.36 -9.58 8.72
C GLY A 21 -10.19 -8.59 8.75
N SER A 22 -9.88 -7.93 7.63
CA SER A 22 -8.96 -6.80 7.53
C SER A 22 -7.53 -7.07 7.97
N GLN A 23 -7.06 -8.32 8.05
CA GLN A 23 -5.68 -8.64 8.44
C GLN A 23 -4.70 -8.70 7.26
N ILE A 24 -5.22 -8.78 6.03
CA ILE A 24 -4.44 -8.96 4.81
C ILE A 24 -4.88 -7.94 3.77
N ILE A 25 -3.92 -7.35 3.08
CA ILE A 25 -4.09 -6.46 1.93
C ILE A 25 -3.33 -7.06 0.75
N ILE A 26 -3.94 -7.05 -0.43
CA ILE A 26 -3.26 -7.27 -1.70
C ILE A 26 -2.98 -5.92 -2.33
N TYR A 27 -1.71 -5.65 -2.63
CA TYR A 27 -1.27 -4.37 -3.17
C TYR A 27 -0.35 -4.53 -4.39
N GLY A 28 -0.53 -3.65 -5.38
CA GLY A 28 0.36 -3.48 -6.52
C GLY A 28 0.11 -4.44 -7.67
N ARG A 29 0.95 -4.28 -8.71
CA ARG A 29 1.04 -5.16 -9.87
C ARG A 29 2.53 -5.38 -10.17
N PRO A 30 3.03 -6.62 -10.10
CA PRO A 30 2.33 -7.83 -9.67
C PRO A 30 1.82 -7.75 -8.22
N CYS A 31 0.75 -8.49 -7.96
CA CYS A 31 -0.05 -8.40 -6.74
C CYS A 31 0.71 -8.99 -5.52
N SER A 32 1.17 -8.15 -4.58
CA SER A 32 1.86 -8.54 -3.33
C SER A 32 0.89 -8.70 -2.16
N SER A 33 1.11 -9.72 -1.31
CA SER A 33 0.22 -10.03 -0.19
C SER A 33 0.81 -9.56 1.14
N LEU A 34 0.34 -8.41 1.61
CA LEU A 34 0.77 -7.81 2.85
C LEU A 34 -0.07 -8.32 4.01
N SER A 35 0.58 -8.78 5.09
CA SER A 35 -0.08 -9.06 6.37
C SER A 35 0.22 -7.93 7.36
N TYR A 36 -0.76 -7.57 8.17
CA TYR A 36 -0.60 -6.47 9.14
C TYR A 36 0.56 -6.72 10.10
N GLU A 37 0.68 -7.94 10.62
CA GLU A 37 1.76 -8.30 11.55
C GLU A 37 3.13 -8.34 10.88
N ALA A 38 3.24 -8.87 9.66
CA ALA A 38 4.50 -8.85 8.92
C ALA A 38 4.98 -7.43 8.62
N CYS A 39 4.05 -6.52 8.27
CA CYS A 39 4.36 -5.12 8.05
C CYS A 39 4.78 -4.40 9.33
N LYS A 40 4.22 -4.75 10.50
CA LYS A 40 4.68 -4.25 11.82
C LYS A 40 6.09 -4.70 12.15
N ASP A 41 6.39 -5.97 11.90
CA ASP A 41 7.74 -6.51 12.12
C ASP A 41 8.76 -5.83 11.21
N TYR A 42 8.37 -5.58 9.95
CA TYR A 42 9.19 -4.83 9.00
C TYR A 42 9.38 -3.37 9.45
N ALA A 43 8.33 -2.67 9.89
CA ALA A 43 8.45 -1.31 10.46
C ALA A 43 9.46 -1.27 11.62
N THR A 44 9.43 -2.27 12.49
CA THR A 44 10.37 -2.41 13.61
C THR A 44 11.83 -2.60 13.14
N ARG A 45 12.06 -3.33 12.05
CA ARG A 45 13.39 -3.47 11.43
C ARG A 45 13.83 -2.18 10.73
N LEU A 46 12.91 -1.50 10.07
CA LEU A 46 13.17 -0.25 9.38
C LEU A 46 13.57 0.87 10.36
N HIS A 47 12.87 1.02 11.48
CA HIS A 47 13.23 1.97 12.53
C HIS A 47 14.63 1.71 13.11
N ARG A 48 14.98 0.44 13.34
CA ARG A 48 16.36 0.07 13.72
C ARG A 48 17.39 0.47 12.68
N SER A 49 17.05 0.36 11.39
CA SER A 49 17.94 0.76 10.29
C SER A 49 18.11 2.28 10.22
N VAL A 50 17.03 3.04 10.45
CA VAL A 50 17.06 4.52 10.57
C VAL A 50 17.98 4.94 11.72
N ASP A 51 17.85 4.33 12.90
CA ASP A 51 18.68 4.63 14.05
C ASP A 51 20.17 4.33 13.81
N GLN A 52 20.47 3.17 13.19
CA GLN A 52 21.84 2.81 12.82
C GLN A 52 22.44 3.79 11.80
N ALA A 53 21.68 4.18 10.77
CA ALA A 53 22.12 5.14 9.77
C ALA A 53 22.41 6.51 10.40
N ARG A 54 21.56 6.94 11.35
CA ARG A 54 21.76 8.17 12.12
C ARG A 54 23.04 8.12 12.96
N SER A 55 23.29 7.01 13.67
CA SER A 55 24.50 6.85 14.49
C SER A 55 25.78 6.84 13.65
N ARG A 56 25.79 6.14 12.50
CA ARG A 56 26.93 6.14 11.56
C ARG A 56 27.23 7.55 11.05
N HIS A 57 26.20 8.29 10.65
CA HIS A 57 26.37 9.65 10.17
C HIS A 57 26.99 10.58 11.22
N ILE A 58 26.55 10.47 12.49
CA ILE A 58 27.11 11.23 13.62
C ILE A 58 28.59 10.87 13.84
N SER A 59 28.96 9.59 13.71
CA SER A 59 30.33 9.12 13.96
C SER A 59 31.34 9.52 12.88
N ILE A 60 30.92 9.60 11.61
CA ILE A 60 31.83 9.89 10.49
C ILE A 60 32.11 11.40 10.39
N SER A 61 31.15 12.25 10.71
CA SER A 61 31.28 13.68 10.38
C SER A 61 32.09 14.49 11.39
N GLY A 62 32.33 14.03 12.62
CA GLY A 62 33.15 14.70 13.67
C GLY A 62 32.73 16.14 14.05
N TRP A 63 31.79 16.72 13.31
CA TRP A 63 31.29 18.08 13.34
C TRP A 63 29.77 18.02 13.14
N LYS A 64 29.04 18.97 13.75
CA LYS A 64 27.58 19.17 13.62
C LYS A 64 27.19 19.34 12.15
N ALA A 65 26.98 18.25 11.42
CA ALA A 65 26.41 18.29 10.08
C ALA A 65 24.95 18.76 10.19
N ARG A 66 24.68 19.98 9.72
CA ARG A 66 23.34 20.60 9.71
C ARG A 66 22.39 19.98 8.68
N THR A 67 22.85 19.02 7.87
CA THR A 67 22.07 18.40 6.79
C THR A 67 22.14 16.89 6.92
N GLU A 68 20.98 16.26 7.06
CA GLU A 68 20.84 14.79 7.06
C GLU A 68 21.18 14.25 5.67
N SER A 69 21.80 13.06 5.60
CA SER A 69 22.11 12.45 4.31
C SER A 69 20.84 12.08 3.55
N LYS A 70 20.91 12.05 2.22
CA LYS A 70 19.78 11.69 1.36
C LYS A 70 19.25 10.29 1.68
N GLU A 71 20.13 9.37 2.05
CA GLU A 71 19.79 8.01 2.49
C GLU A 71 18.96 8.04 3.78
N LEU A 72 19.41 8.78 4.79
CA LEU A 72 18.71 8.88 6.07
C LEU A 72 17.32 9.53 5.90
N ILE A 73 17.23 10.59 5.10
CA ILE A 73 15.95 11.23 4.78
C ILE A 73 15.01 10.24 4.09
N THR A 74 15.51 9.49 3.10
CA THR A 74 14.70 8.51 2.35
C THR A 74 14.18 7.40 3.27
N LEU A 75 15.04 6.84 4.14
CA LEU A 75 14.62 5.81 5.11
C LEU A 75 13.56 6.33 6.09
N LYS A 76 13.69 7.57 6.56
CA LYS A 76 12.67 8.21 7.42
C LYS A 76 11.35 8.41 6.70
N LEU A 77 11.38 8.80 5.43
CA LEU A 77 10.17 8.95 4.62
C LEU A 77 9.46 7.60 4.43
N ILE A 78 10.21 6.53 4.15
CA ILE A 78 9.66 5.17 4.06
C ILE A 78 9.02 4.77 5.39
N ALA A 79 9.72 5.00 6.51
CA ALA A 79 9.20 4.67 7.85
C ALA A 79 7.91 5.45 8.15
N ALA A 80 7.88 6.74 7.84
CA ALA A 80 6.68 7.57 8.04
C ALA A 80 5.49 7.11 7.21
N GLN A 81 5.69 6.74 5.93
CA GLN A 81 4.61 6.24 5.08
C GLN A 81 4.09 4.88 5.56
N LEU A 82 4.98 3.99 5.99
CA LEU A 82 4.59 2.70 6.54
C LEU A 82 3.86 2.83 7.87
N ASP A 83 4.33 3.69 8.78
CA ASP A 83 3.69 3.94 10.07
C ASP A 83 2.28 4.52 9.88
N GLU A 84 2.09 5.44 8.94
CA GLU A 84 0.78 5.99 8.61
C GLU A 84 -0.16 4.92 8.03
N ALA A 85 0.32 4.09 7.10
CA ALA A 85 -0.45 2.96 6.57
C ALA A 85 -0.85 1.98 7.69
N LEU A 86 0.08 1.62 8.58
CA LEU A 86 -0.17 0.74 9.72
C LEU A 86 -1.16 1.33 10.72
N ARG A 87 -1.09 2.64 10.97
CA ARG A 87 -2.01 3.35 11.86
C ARG A 87 -3.44 3.29 11.31
N LEU A 88 -3.62 3.66 10.04
CA LEU A 88 -4.92 3.59 9.36
C LEU A 88 -5.47 2.17 9.31
N TRP A 89 -4.60 1.20 9.00
CA TRP A 89 -4.97 -0.21 8.93
C TRP A 89 -5.42 -0.76 10.29
N LYS A 90 -4.72 -0.41 11.37
CA LYS A 90 -5.11 -0.75 12.75
C LYS A 90 -6.50 -0.23 13.08
N ASP A 91 -6.80 1.01 12.71
CA ASP A 91 -8.11 1.62 12.97
C ASP A 91 -9.23 0.84 12.27
N ILE A 92 -9.02 0.42 11.01
CA ILE A 92 -9.97 -0.45 10.29
C ILE A 92 -10.16 -1.78 11.04
N ILE A 93 -9.08 -2.43 11.46
CA ILE A 93 -9.13 -3.71 12.18
C ILE A 93 -9.95 -3.57 13.47
N ILE A 94 -9.72 -2.51 14.25
CA ILE A 94 -10.44 -2.26 15.50
C ILE A 94 -11.92 -1.99 15.23
N VAL A 95 -12.23 -1.12 14.28
CA VAL A 95 -13.62 -0.76 13.94
C VAL A 95 -14.40 -1.98 13.46
N LYS A 96 -13.80 -2.81 12.59
CA LYS A 96 -14.49 -4.00 12.04
C LYS A 96 -14.57 -5.14 13.05
N LYS A 97 -13.58 -5.32 13.94
CA LYS A 97 -13.67 -6.28 15.05
C LYS A 97 -14.87 -5.98 15.96
N ASN A 98 -15.17 -4.70 16.16
CA ASN A 98 -16.27 -4.26 17.04
C ASN A 98 -17.63 -4.18 16.33
N ARG A 99 -17.68 -4.35 15.01
CA ARG A 99 -18.93 -4.45 14.24
C ARG A 99 -19.22 -5.92 13.97
N ALA A 100 -20.22 -6.48 14.66
CA ALA A 100 -20.86 -7.71 14.20
C ALA A 100 -21.51 -7.40 12.84
N SER A 101 -20.83 -7.70 11.73
CA SER A 101 -21.31 -7.28 10.41
C SER A 101 -22.50 -8.14 9.99
N CYS A 102 -23.70 -7.54 10.01
CA CYS A 102 -24.95 -8.12 9.50
C CYS A 102 -25.03 -8.11 7.96
N VAL A 103 -23.97 -7.70 7.24
CA VAL A 103 -23.95 -7.68 5.77
C VAL A 103 -22.71 -8.43 5.28
N PRO A 104 -22.88 -9.53 4.53
CA PRO A 104 -21.78 -10.16 3.83
C PRO A 104 -21.41 -9.32 2.61
N ASN A 105 -20.11 -9.08 2.42
CA ASN A 105 -19.46 -9.02 1.11
C ASN A 105 -19.24 -7.68 0.39
N TYR A 106 -19.35 -6.52 1.04
CA TYR A 106 -18.63 -5.31 0.60
C TYR A 106 -18.69 -4.24 1.69
N SER A 107 -17.56 -3.87 2.30
CA SER A 107 -17.52 -2.79 3.28
C SER A 107 -16.30 -1.89 3.04
N PRO A 108 -16.41 -0.94 2.10
CA PRO A 108 -15.37 0.03 1.83
C PRO A 108 -15.23 0.98 3.03
N ASP A 109 -14.00 1.26 3.44
CA ASP A 109 -13.68 2.28 4.43
C ASP A 109 -12.91 3.40 3.73
N ILE A 110 -13.18 4.66 4.07
CA ILE A 110 -12.43 5.81 3.53
C ILE A 110 -10.93 5.68 3.80
N ARG A 111 -10.56 5.05 4.92
CA ARG A 111 -9.17 4.79 5.29
C ARG A 111 -8.48 3.86 4.31
N ASP A 112 -9.21 2.99 3.60
CA ASP A 112 -8.58 2.14 2.60
C ASP A 112 -8.00 2.94 1.43
N VAL A 113 -8.67 4.04 1.04
CA VAL A 113 -8.15 4.97 0.01
C VAL A 113 -6.85 5.63 0.50
N GLN A 114 -6.80 5.99 1.79
CA GLN A 114 -5.62 6.59 2.41
C GLN A 114 -4.47 5.59 2.54
N ILE A 115 -4.77 4.33 2.88
CA ILE A 115 -3.77 3.26 2.91
C ILE A 115 -3.21 3.03 1.50
N CYS A 116 -4.07 3.00 0.48
CA CYS A 116 -3.62 2.86 -0.91
C CYS A 116 -2.64 3.98 -1.31
N ASP A 117 -2.94 5.24 -0.97
CA ASP A 117 -2.05 6.38 -1.25
C ASP A 117 -0.71 6.31 -0.49
N ALA A 118 -0.75 5.87 0.77
CA ALA A 118 0.46 5.65 1.56
C ALA A 118 1.32 4.52 0.97
N LEU A 119 0.71 3.43 0.50
CA LEU A 119 1.40 2.33 -0.16
C LEU A 119 1.96 2.73 -1.54
N ASP A 120 1.25 3.56 -2.31
CA ASP A 120 1.76 4.16 -3.55
C ASP A 120 3.01 5.00 -3.27
N SER A 121 2.95 5.85 -2.25
CA SER A 121 4.08 6.67 -1.82
C SER A 121 5.27 5.81 -1.35
N LEU A 122 4.99 4.77 -0.56
CA LEU A 122 6.00 3.81 -0.10
C LEU A 122 6.66 3.08 -1.27
N SER A 123 5.89 2.61 -2.25
CA SER A 123 6.40 1.92 -3.43
C SER A 123 7.32 2.81 -4.27
N MET A 124 6.96 4.09 -4.44
CA MET A 124 7.84 5.06 -5.13
C MET A 124 9.14 5.32 -4.36
N LEU A 125 9.07 5.39 -3.02
CA LEU A 125 10.25 5.59 -2.19
C LEU A 125 11.18 4.37 -2.23
N GLU A 126 10.65 3.14 -2.21
CA GLU A 126 11.46 1.93 -2.33
C GLU A 126 12.17 1.84 -3.69
N LYS A 127 11.51 2.25 -4.78
CA LYS A 127 12.16 2.40 -6.11
C LYS A 127 13.27 3.45 -6.08
N THR A 128 13.08 4.53 -5.32
CA THR A 128 14.10 5.57 -5.14
C THR A 128 15.29 5.04 -4.35
N VAL A 129 15.07 4.20 -3.33
CA VAL A 129 16.16 3.55 -2.58
C VAL A 129 16.98 2.62 -3.47
N GLU A 130 16.34 1.85 -4.34
CA GLU A 130 17.03 1.02 -5.33
C GLU A 130 17.94 1.86 -6.23
N ALA A 131 17.45 3.01 -6.71
CA ALA A 131 18.25 3.92 -7.54
C ALA A 131 19.42 4.58 -6.76
N ILE A 132 19.26 4.82 -5.46
CA ILE A 132 20.30 5.39 -4.60
C ILE A 132 21.32 4.33 -4.15
N GLY A 133 20.91 3.06 -4.08
CA GLY A 133 21.76 1.95 -3.67
C GLY A 133 22.04 1.90 -2.17
N ILE A 134 21.03 2.16 -1.31
CA ILE A 134 21.22 2.11 0.15
C ILE A 134 21.55 0.67 0.58
N PRO A 135 22.75 0.41 1.15
CA PRO A 135 23.16 -0.94 1.51
C PRO A 135 22.26 -1.54 2.59
N HIS A 136 21.91 -2.82 2.43
CA HIS A 136 21.16 -3.63 3.41
C HIS A 136 19.73 -3.15 3.71
N HIS A 137 19.15 -2.27 2.88
CA HIS A 137 17.72 -1.98 2.96
C HIS A 137 16.92 -3.18 2.43
N GLU A 138 16.24 -3.89 3.33
CA GLU A 138 15.20 -4.86 2.99
C GLU A 138 14.01 -4.10 2.38
N ARG A 139 13.40 -4.61 1.31
CA ARG A 139 12.29 -3.94 0.60
C ARG A 139 10.99 -4.66 0.87
N LEU A 140 9.95 -3.93 1.27
CA LEU A 140 8.67 -4.52 1.64
C LEU A 140 8.00 -5.23 0.45
N PHE A 141 8.09 -4.65 -0.75
CA PHE A 141 7.35 -5.14 -1.91
C PHE A 141 8.07 -6.19 -2.75
N ILE A 142 9.39 -6.35 -2.61
CA ILE A 142 10.20 -7.17 -3.52
C ILE A 142 10.47 -8.58 -2.98
N ASP A 143 10.54 -8.76 -1.66
CA ASP A 143 10.77 -10.10 -1.08
C ASP A 143 9.54 -11.02 -1.16
N GLN A 144 8.40 -10.51 -1.64
CA GLN A 144 7.14 -11.26 -1.76
C GLN A 144 6.78 -11.66 -3.19
N TYR A 145 7.51 -11.17 -4.20
CA TYR A 145 7.30 -11.51 -5.61
C TYR A 145 8.50 -12.28 -6.17
N ARG A 146 8.26 -13.53 -6.58
CA ARG A 146 9.21 -14.26 -7.43
C ARG A 146 9.01 -13.77 -8.86
N ASP A 147 10.02 -13.09 -9.38
CA ASP A 147 10.16 -12.77 -10.80
C ASP A 147 10.56 -14.04 -11.58
N ASP A 148 9.62 -14.98 -11.71
CA ASP A 148 9.79 -16.13 -12.61
C ASP A 148 9.34 -15.81 -14.05
N GLY A 149 9.12 -14.54 -14.37
CA GLY A 149 8.63 -14.10 -15.68
C GLY A 149 7.15 -14.41 -15.94
N THR A 150 6.40 -14.88 -14.95
CA THR A 150 4.97 -15.19 -15.12
C THR A 150 4.13 -13.94 -14.86
N GLU A 151 3.48 -13.39 -15.89
CA GLU A 151 2.49 -12.34 -15.72
C GLU A 151 1.35 -12.84 -14.81
N CYS A 152 0.99 -12.05 -13.80
CA CYS A 152 -0.07 -12.44 -12.86
C CYS A 152 -1.44 -12.29 -13.53
N GLU A 153 -2.08 -13.40 -13.90
CA GLU A 153 -3.42 -13.43 -14.52
C GLU A 153 -4.57 -13.40 -13.51
N CYS A 154 -4.29 -13.05 -12.26
CA CYS A 154 -5.34 -13.07 -11.24
C CYS A 154 -6.36 -11.95 -11.48
N ARG A 155 -7.58 -12.12 -10.97
CA ARG A 155 -8.72 -11.20 -11.16
C ARG A 155 -8.43 -9.73 -10.84
N GLN A 156 -7.46 -9.45 -9.97
CA GLN A 156 -7.00 -8.08 -9.66
C GLN A 156 -5.93 -7.57 -10.65
N CYS A 157 -5.02 -8.44 -11.08
CA CYS A 157 -3.93 -8.08 -11.99
C CYS A 157 -4.41 -8.06 -13.47
N ALA A 158 -5.43 -8.85 -13.84
CA ALA A 158 -6.09 -8.89 -15.14
C ALA A 158 -7.64 -8.94 -15.01
N PRO A 159 -8.29 -7.87 -14.51
CA PRO A 159 -9.75 -7.81 -14.37
C PRO A 159 -10.46 -7.76 -15.73
N SER A 160 -11.67 -8.32 -15.81
CA SER A 160 -12.50 -8.22 -17.01
C SER A 160 -13.04 -6.80 -17.21
N ALA A 161 -13.50 -6.47 -18.42
CA ALA A 161 -14.06 -5.15 -18.71
C ALA A 161 -15.29 -4.81 -17.85
N ASP A 162 -16.16 -5.80 -17.60
CA ASP A 162 -17.34 -5.63 -16.74
C ASP A 162 -16.95 -5.38 -15.28
N GLU A 163 -15.88 -6.04 -14.80
CA GLU A 163 -15.35 -5.83 -13.46
C GLU A 163 -14.77 -4.43 -13.30
N ILE A 164 -14.03 -3.94 -14.29
CA ILE A 164 -13.49 -2.58 -14.30
C ILE A 164 -14.63 -1.56 -14.23
N ARG A 165 -15.69 -1.73 -15.04
CA ARG A 165 -16.86 -0.83 -15.03
C ARG A 165 -17.59 -0.87 -13.69
N GLN A 166 -17.78 -2.07 -13.14
CA GLN A 166 -18.45 -2.23 -11.84
C GLN A 166 -17.62 -1.61 -10.71
N LEU A 167 -16.30 -1.83 -10.68
CA LEU A 167 -15.40 -1.23 -9.71
C LEU A 167 -15.42 0.29 -9.79
N TRP A 168 -15.42 0.86 -11.00
CA TRP A 168 -15.51 2.30 -11.18
C TRP A 168 -16.84 2.86 -10.66
N PHE A 169 -17.97 2.25 -11.03
CA PHE A 169 -19.29 2.65 -10.54
C PHE A 169 -19.35 2.60 -9.01
N THR A 170 -18.83 1.52 -8.42
CA THR A 170 -18.78 1.38 -6.96
C THR A 170 -17.88 2.44 -6.32
N ALA A 171 -16.72 2.75 -6.91
CA ALA A 171 -15.83 3.79 -6.39
C ALA A 171 -16.49 5.16 -6.35
N GLN A 172 -17.26 5.52 -7.38
CA GLN A 172 -17.99 6.78 -7.45
C GLN A 172 -19.04 6.92 -6.34
N ILE A 173 -19.69 5.83 -5.94
CA ILE A 173 -20.73 5.83 -4.90
C ILE A 173 -20.11 5.71 -3.51
N ALA A 174 -19.30 4.67 -3.29
CA ALA A 174 -18.74 4.32 -2.00
C ALA A 174 -17.71 5.35 -1.48
N HIS A 175 -17.04 6.05 -2.40
CA HIS A 175 -16.00 7.03 -2.07
C HIS A 175 -16.36 8.44 -2.53
N ALA A 176 -17.66 8.73 -2.72
CA ALA A 176 -18.16 10.07 -3.09
C ALA A 176 -17.69 11.16 -2.12
N GLU A 177 -17.64 10.86 -0.82
CA GLU A 177 -17.17 11.80 0.20
C GLU A 177 -15.68 12.15 0.02
N VAL A 178 -14.86 11.19 -0.40
CA VAL A 178 -13.44 11.44 -0.72
C VAL A 178 -13.34 12.35 -1.94
N ALA A 179 -14.13 12.07 -2.98
CA ALA A 179 -14.17 12.91 -4.18
C ALA A 179 -14.56 14.36 -3.86
N GLN A 180 -15.45 14.58 -2.88
CA GLN A 180 -15.85 15.92 -2.44
C GLN A 180 -14.82 16.60 -1.54
N LYS A 181 -14.35 15.92 -0.50
CA LYS A 181 -13.48 16.52 0.52
C LYS A 181 -12.02 16.58 0.11
N THR A 182 -11.56 15.62 -0.70
CA THR A 182 -10.16 15.53 -1.12
C THR A 182 -10.07 15.04 -2.58
N PRO A 183 -10.50 15.87 -3.55
CA PRO A 183 -10.55 15.47 -4.96
C PRO A 183 -9.19 14.97 -5.49
N ALA A 184 -8.10 15.60 -5.08
CA ALA A 184 -6.74 15.19 -5.48
C ALA A 184 -6.37 13.78 -4.99
N LEU A 185 -6.82 13.37 -3.79
CA LEU A 185 -6.60 12.01 -3.29
C LEU A 185 -7.43 11.01 -4.09
N PHE A 186 -8.70 11.33 -4.33
CA PHE A 186 -9.58 10.48 -5.14
C PHE A 186 -9.00 10.25 -6.54
N GLU A 187 -8.53 11.31 -7.21
CA GLU A 187 -7.91 11.22 -8.52
C GLU A 187 -6.61 10.40 -8.51
N ARG A 188 -5.73 10.57 -7.51
CA ARG A 188 -4.53 9.73 -7.38
C ARG A 188 -4.88 8.25 -7.24
N VAL A 189 -5.93 7.93 -6.49
CA VAL A 189 -6.32 6.54 -6.24
C VAL A 189 -7.08 5.91 -7.41
N PHE A 190 -7.95 6.65 -8.09
CA PHE A 190 -8.92 6.08 -9.05
C PHE A 190 -8.77 6.56 -10.50
N SER A 191 -7.83 7.46 -10.83
CA SER A 191 -7.69 7.98 -12.20
C SER A 191 -7.44 6.90 -13.25
N GLU A 192 -6.61 5.90 -12.92
CA GLU A 192 -6.33 4.78 -13.82
C GLU A 192 -7.56 3.89 -14.01
N LEU A 193 -8.25 3.55 -12.92
CA LEU A 193 -9.52 2.82 -12.98
C LEU A 193 -10.56 3.55 -13.84
N ARG A 194 -10.69 4.87 -13.69
CA ARG A 194 -11.56 5.71 -14.52
C ARG A 194 -11.15 5.62 -15.98
N ARG A 195 -9.85 5.81 -16.28
CA ARG A 195 -9.32 5.75 -17.65
C ARG A 195 -9.70 4.42 -18.31
N LEU A 196 -9.44 3.30 -17.62
CA LEU A 196 -9.80 1.96 -18.08
C LEU A 196 -11.31 1.82 -18.29
N ALA A 197 -12.14 2.23 -17.33
CA ALA A 197 -13.60 2.13 -17.44
C ALA A 197 -14.18 2.97 -18.59
N THR A 198 -13.54 4.07 -18.97
CA THR A 198 -13.99 4.93 -20.09
C THR A 198 -13.43 4.55 -21.46
N THR A 199 -12.44 3.65 -21.51
CA THR A 199 -11.76 3.27 -22.77
C THR A 199 -12.11 1.86 -23.25
N LEU A 200 -12.82 1.08 -22.43
CA LEU A 200 -13.24 -0.30 -22.69
C LEU A 200 -14.68 -0.41 -23.21
#